data_AF-A0A6A5YUB5-F1
#
_entry.id   AF-A0A6A5YUB5-F1
#
_cell.length_a   1.000
_cell.length_b   1.000
_cell.length_c   1.000
_cell.angle_alpha   90.00
_cell.angle_beta   90.00
_cell.angle_gamma   90.00
#
_symmetry.space_group_name_H-M   'P 1'
#
loop_
_entity.id
_entity.type
_entity.pdbx_description
1 polymer ?
#
loop_
_entity_poly.entity_id
_entity_poly.type
_entity_poly.pdbx_seq_one_letter_code
_entity_poly.pdbx_strand_id
1 'polypeptide(L)'
;MSASLFSILPPELICQVFEGADDFSVVAALAQTARIFYNTWQENATSICRAVAPRVISNLNDAERLLDAQEEAEPVSQSQGSREQKSYNRAKRLLCNARCTSAASNNWADLCHFHDCWARGDEQQVRPSELARFEHAFYCVWTIGIMGKTPHLQDQASAFLDDCSPQELFRLNELRDYARHFNDNEFGSSGLDFNDEVWMTGCNLVSKRWGAYQQGKGGMPAPDNTEVMLCFYAFFDHTQRYLDFI
;
A
#
# COMPACT_ATOMS: atom_id res chain seq x y z
N MET A 1 39.00 15.72 -19.70
CA MET A 1 37.65 15.38 -19.20
C MET A 1 37.05 16.65 -18.64
N SER A 2 35.91 17.11 -19.15
CA SER A 2 35.25 18.31 -18.63
C SER A 2 34.60 17.97 -17.29
N ALA A 3 34.84 18.76 -16.25
CA ALA A 3 34.17 18.59 -14.97
C ALA A 3 32.66 18.82 -15.19
N SER A 4 31.83 17.87 -14.76
CA SER A 4 30.38 18.01 -14.81
C SER A 4 29.96 19.30 -14.06
N LEU A 5 29.20 20.19 -14.70
CA LEU A 5 28.70 21.43 -14.07
C LEU A 5 27.95 21.14 -12.76
N PHE A 6 27.38 19.94 -12.63
CA PHE A 6 26.69 19.51 -11.43
C PHE A 6 27.61 19.40 -10.22
N SER A 7 28.90 19.08 -10.38
CA SER A 7 29.82 18.98 -9.22
C SER A 7 30.11 20.32 -8.54
N ILE A 8 29.67 21.43 -9.13
CA ILE A 8 29.86 22.80 -8.65
C ILE A 8 28.53 23.37 -8.09
N LEU A 9 27.41 22.69 -8.33
CA LEU A 9 26.11 23.15 -7.85
C LEU A 9 25.96 22.94 -6.34
N PRO A 10 25.36 23.89 -5.62
CA PRO A 10 24.95 23.71 -4.24
C PRO A 10 24.00 22.51 -4.09
N PRO A 11 24.11 21.71 -3.01
CA PRO A 11 23.22 20.58 -2.73
C PRO A 11 21.73 20.96 -2.78
N GLU A 12 21.37 22.20 -2.42
CA GLU A 12 20.00 22.69 -2.42
C GLU A 12 19.40 22.75 -3.85
N LEU A 13 20.20 23.14 -4.84
CA LEU A 13 19.74 23.13 -6.24
C LEU A 13 19.60 21.71 -6.78
N ILE A 14 20.46 20.80 -6.34
CA ILE A 14 20.36 19.37 -6.69
C ILE A 14 19.12 18.75 -6.02
N CYS A 15 18.81 19.12 -4.78
CA CYS A 15 17.57 18.74 -4.12
C CYS A 15 16.36 19.24 -4.91
N GLN A 16 16.34 20.48 -5.39
CA GLN A 16 15.23 20.99 -6.22
C GLN A 16 15.03 20.18 -7.51
N VAL A 17 16.09 19.65 -8.13
CA VAL A 17 15.97 18.73 -9.27
C VAL A 17 15.26 17.45 -8.87
N PHE A 18 15.62 16.86 -7.73
CA PHE A 18 14.94 15.68 -7.20
C PHE A 18 13.50 15.96 -6.78
N GLU A 19 13.25 17.09 -6.12
CA GLU A 19 11.91 17.53 -5.71
C GLU A 19 11.04 17.87 -6.92
N GLY A 20 11.62 18.20 -8.07
CA GLY A 20 10.90 18.36 -9.34
C GLY A 20 10.54 17.06 -10.05
N ALA A 21 11.01 15.89 -9.58
CA ALA A 21 10.77 14.61 -10.24
C ALA A 21 9.28 14.21 -10.22
N ASP A 22 8.81 13.64 -11.32
CA ASP A 22 7.42 13.17 -11.46
C ASP A 22 7.14 11.94 -10.58
N ASP A 23 8.14 11.05 -10.45
CA ASP A 23 8.05 9.85 -9.63
C ASP A 23 9.39 9.38 -9.05
N PHE A 24 9.34 8.30 -8.27
CA PHE A 24 10.53 7.70 -7.66
C PHE A 24 11.42 6.91 -8.63
N SER A 25 10.94 6.58 -9.82
CA SER A 25 11.77 6.01 -10.89
C SER A 25 12.73 7.06 -11.45
N VAL A 26 12.23 8.30 -11.63
CA VAL A 26 13.04 9.45 -12.04
C VAL A 26 14.05 9.81 -10.95
N VAL A 27 13.65 9.82 -9.67
CA VAL A 27 14.58 9.99 -8.54
C VAL A 27 15.68 8.92 -8.56
N ALA A 28 15.31 7.64 -8.75
CA ALA A 28 16.28 6.56 -8.80
C ALA A 28 17.24 6.68 -10.01
N ALA A 29 16.72 7.03 -11.19
CA ALA A 29 17.52 7.26 -12.38
C ALA A 29 18.50 8.42 -12.17
N LEU A 30 18.03 9.56 -11.65
CA LEU A 30 18.85 10.71 -11.30
C LEU A 30 19.98 10.33 -10.33
N ALA A 31 19.66 9.60 -9.25
CA ALA A 31 20.64 9.14 -8.28
C ALA A 31 21.70 8.20 -8.89
N GLN A 32 21.38 7.47 -9.95
CA GLN A 32 22.32 6.58 -10.65
C GLN A 32 23.21 7.31 -11.68
N THR A 33 22.82 8.52 -12.13
CA THR A 33 23.54 9.22 -13.19
C THR A 33 24.90 9.77 -12.78
N ALA A 34 25.08 10.18 -11.52
CA ALA A 34 26.36 10.66 -11.01
C ALA A 34 26.47 10.53 -9.50
N ARG A 35 27.72 10.44 -9.00
CA ARG A 35 28.02 10.33 -7.58
C ARG A 35 27.46 11.49 -6.74
N ILE A 36 27.38 12.70 -7.31
CA ILE A 36 26.83 13.85 -6.58
C ILE A 36 25.32 13.70 -6.34
N PHE A 37 24.56 13.28 -7.36
CA PHE A 37 23.13 12.98 -7.20
C PHE A 37 22.92 11.85 -6.19
N TYR A 38 23.73 10.80 -6.25
CA TYR A 38 23.68 9.72 -5.27
C TYR A 38 23.90 10.21 -3.83
N ASN A 39 24.94 11.01 -3.60
CA ASN A 39 25.27 11.54 -2.28
C ASN A 39 24.16 12.49 -1.79
N THR A 40 23.69 13.41 -2.62
CA THR A 40 22.59 14.32 -2.27
C THR A 40 21.32 13.56 -1.94
N TRP A 41 20.99 12.51 -2.71
CA TRP A 41 19.87 11.62 -2.40
C TRP A 41 20.04 10.96 -1.02
N GLN A 42 21.23 10.43 -0.70
CA GLN A 42 21.46 9.82 0.62
C GLN A 42 21.33 10.81 1.78
N GLU A 43 21.89 12.01 1.62
CA GLU A 43 21.89 13.05 2.65
C GLU A 43 20.51 13.71 2.83
N ASN A 44 19.70 13.77 1.76
CA ASN A 44 18.43 14.53 1.75
C ASN A 44 17.20 13.68 1.44
N ALA A 45 17.30 12.34 1.56
CA ALA A 45 16.22 11.42 1.16
C ALA A 45 14.86 11.77 1.76
N THR A 46 14.83 12.23 3.01
CA THR A 46 13.59 12.60 3.69
C THR A 46 12.92 13.83 3.07
N SER A 47 13.68 14.87 2.72
CA SER A 47 13.13 16.07 2.06
C SER A 47 12.58 15.70 0.69
N ILE A 48 13.38 14.96 -0.08
CA ILE A 48 13.04 14.51 -1.43
C ILE A 48 11.81 13.60 -1.39
N CYS A 49 11.75 12.64 -0.48
CA CYS A 49 10.57 11.78 -0.32
C CYS A 49 9.33 12.57 0.06
N ARG A 50 9.41 13.54 0.99
CA ARG A 50 8.25 14.37 1.32
C ARG A 50 7.74 15.20 0.15
N ALA A 51 8.64 15.66 -0.72
CA ALA A 51 8.24 16.39 -1.91
C ALA A 51 7.59 15.47 -2.96
N VAL A 52 8.14 14.27 -3.18
CA VAL A 52 7.73 13.38 -4.28
C VAL A 52 6.56 12.47 -3.89
N ALA A 53 6.53 11.94 -2.66
CA ALA A 53 5.55 10.95 -2.22
C ALA A 53 4.08 11.37 -2.43
N PRO A 54 3.65 12.62 -2.14
CA PRO A 54 2.25 13.04 -2.32
C PRO A 54 1.76 13.00 -3.77
N ARG A 55 2.67 12.96 -4.76
CA ARG A 55 2.33 12.88 -6.18
C ARG A 55 2.25 11.44 -6.68
N VAL A 56 2.93 10.51 -6.01
CA VAL A 56 3.14 9.14 -6.49
C VAL A 56 2.31 8.13 -5.70
N ILE A 57 2.05 8.38 -4.43
CA ILE A 57 1.34 7.46 -3.54
C ILE A 57 -0.09 7.96 -3.37
N SER A 58 -1.04 7.33 -4.05
CA SER A 58 -2.46 7.72 -4.01
C SER A 58 -3.03 7.66 -2.59
N ASN A 59 -2.60 6.66 -1.80
CA ASN A 59 -3.01 6.47 -0.40
C ASN A 59 -1.87 6.76 0.59
N LEU A 60 -1.26 7.93 0.49
CA LEU A 60 -0.11 8.30 1.33
C LEU A 60 -0.38 8.15 2.83
N ASN A 61 -1.56 8.55 3.31
CA ASN A 61 -1.91 8.45 4.73
C ASN A 61 -1.90 6.99 5.23
N ASP A 62 -2.37 6.04 4.43
CA ASP A 62 -2.38 4.63 4.82
C ASP A 62 -0.98 4.01 4.72
N ALA A 63 -0.20 4.43 3.73
CA ALA A 63 1.21 4.05 3.63
C ALA A 63 2.03 4.56 4.82
N GLU A 64 1.75 5.77 5.32
CA GLU A 64 2.38 6.33 6.53
C GLU A 64 1.93 5.60 7.80
N ARG A 65 0.65 5.23 7.92
CA ARG A 65 0.17 4.40 9.05
C ARG A 65 0.84 3.03 9.10
N LEU A 66 1.01 2.37 7.95
CA LEU A 66 1.76 1.12 7.87
C LEU A 66 3.19 1.32 8.39
N LEU A 67 3.82 2.42 7.98
CA LEU A 67 5.19 2.74 8.39
C LEU A 67 5.29 3.02 9.88
N ASP A 68 4.31 3.72 10.46
CA ASP A 68 4.23 3.97 11.90
C ASP A 68 4.07 2.66 12.69
N ALA A 69 3.19 1.76 12.23
CA ALA A 69 3.04 0.44 12.84
C ALA A 69 4.32 -0.39 12.72
N GLN A 70 5.01 -0.33 11.58
CA GLN A 70 6.30 -0.99 11.38
C GLN A 70 7.36 -0.47 12.36
N GLU A 71 7.48 0.86 12.53
CA GLU A 71 8.44 1.48 13.46
C GLU A 71 8.14 1.16 14.93
N GLU A 72 6.87 1.18 15.33
CA GLU A 72 6.45 0.86 16.71
C GLU A 72 6.67 -0.63 17.03
N ALA A 73 6.56 -1.50 16.03
CA ALA A 73 6.84 -2.93 16.17
C ALA A 73 8.35 -3.26 16.26
N GLU A 74 9.25 -2.33 15.93
CA GLU A 74 10.69 -2.60 15.97
C GLU A 74 11.22 -2.71 17.41
N PRO A 75 12.07 -3.71 17.70
CA PRO A 75 12.65 -3.85 19.03
C PRO A 75 13.50 -2.62 19.37
N VAL A 76 13.31 -2.07 20.56
CA VAL A 76 13.98 -0.85 21.08
C VAL A 76 15.51 -0.88 20.89
N SER A 77 16.11 -2.08 20.88
CA SER A 77 17.54 -2.31 20.66
C SER A 77 18.06 -2.01 19.25
N GLN A 78 17.21 -1.99 18.22
CA GLN A 78 17.59 -1.59 16.85
C GLN A 78 17.56 -0.06 16.64
N SER A 79 17.10 0.71 17.64
CA SER A 79 16.86 2.15 17.52
C SER A 79 18.09 3.05 17.74
N GLN A 80 19.31 2.51 17.85
CA GLN A 80 20.53 3.30 18.07
C GLN A 80 21.14 3.94 16.80
N GLY A 81 20.34 4.15 15.76
CA GLY A 81 20.73 4.98 14.61
C GLY A 81 20.67 6.48 14.93
N SER A 82 21.51 7.29 14.27
CA SER A 82 21.37 8.75 14.29
C SER A 82 19.98 9.16 13.79
N ARG A 83 19.51 10.35 14.17
CA ARG A 83 18.22 10.91 13.70
C ARG A 83 18.11 10.92 12.17
N GLU A 84 19.23 11.21 11.50
CA GLU A 84 19.35 11.21 10.04
C GLU A 84 19.20 9.78 9.47
N GLN A 85 19.90 8.80 10.05
CA GLN A 85 19.80 7.40 9.63
C GLN A 85 18.37 6.85 9.78
N LYS A 86 17.68 7.20 10.87
CA LYS A 86 16.27 6.85 11.08
C LYS A 86 15.37 7.44 10.00
N SER A 87 15.54 8.73 9.71
CA SER A 87 14.74 9.43 8.72
C SER A 87 14.98 8.89 7.29
N TYR A 88 16.21 8.49 6.98
CA TYR A 88 16.57 7.82 5.74
C TYR A 88 15.97 6.41 5.63
N ASN A 89 16.03 5.61 6.71
CA ASN A 89 15.43 4.28 6.76
C ASN A 89 13.90 4.35 6.60
N ARG A 90 13.26 5.32 7.26
CA ARG A 90 11.83 5.58 7.13
C ARG A 90 11.45 5.89 5.67
N ALA A 91 12.17 6.80 5.03
CA ALA A 91 11.97 7.13 3.62
C ALA A 91 12.12 5.90 2.71
N LYS A 92 13.15 5.07 2.94
CA LYS A 92 13.32 3.82 2.19
C LYS A 92 12.17 2.84 2.35
N ARG A 93 11.70 2.61 3.59
CA ARG A 93 10.58 1.70 3.85
C ARG A 93 9.31 2.18 3.17
N LEU A 94 9.00 3.48 3.24
CA LEU A 94 7.86 4.06 2.53
C LEU A 94 7.91 3.73 1.03
N LEU A 95 9.08 3.88 0.41
CA LEU A 95 9.28 3.57 -1.02
C LEU A 95 9.13 2.08 -1.33
N CYS A 96 9.68 1.22 -0.48
CA CYS A 96 9.53 -0.23 -0.63
C CYS A 96 8.05 -0.63 -0.53
N ASN A 97 7.34 -0.10 0.46
CA ASN A 97 5.90 -0.34 0.63
C ASN A 97 5.12 0.14 -0.60
N ALA A 98 5.37 1.36 -1.09
CA ALA A 98 4.74 1.91 -2.29
C ALA A 98 4.98 1.05 -3.55
N ARG A 99 6.21 0.56 -3.75
CA ARG A 99 6.54 -0.33 -4.86
C ARG A 99 5.79 -1.65 -4.78
N CYS A 100 5.71 -2.25 -3.60
CA CYS A 100 4.95 -3.49 -3.39
C CYS A 100 3.47 -3.31 -3.69
N THR A 101 2.87 -2.25 -3.14
CA THR A 101 1.45 -1.97 -3.38
C THR A 101 1.19 -1.73 -4.86
N SER A 102 2.04 -0.95 -5.55
CA SER A 102 1.91 -0.71 -6.98
C SER A 102 1.99 -2.01 -7.79
N ALA A 103 2.98 -2.86 -7.54
CA ALA A 103 3.12 -4.14 -8.23
C ALA A 103 1.96 -5.11 -7.92
N ALA A 104 1.47 -5.15 -6.68
CA ALA A 104 0.28 -5.91 -6.31
C ALA A 104 -0.98 -5.38 -7.02
N SER A 105 -1.14 -4.06 -7.13
CA SER A 105 -2.29 -3.42 -7.78
C SER A 105 -2.30 -3.64 -9.30
N ASN A 106 -1.12 -3.63 -9.94
CA ASN A 106 -0.99 -3.92 -11.37
C ASN A 106 -1.35 -5.39 -11.64
N ASN A 107 -0.84 -6.32 -10.84
CA ASN A 107 -1.20 -7.74 -10.96
C ASN A 107 -2.69 -7.97 -10.72
N TRP A 108 -3.28 -7.30 -9.73
CA TRP A 108 -4.71 -7.36 -9.47
C TRP A 108 -5.51 -6.82 -10.67
N ALA A 109 -5.09 -5.70 -11.25
CA ALA A 109 -5.71 -5.14 -12.44
C ALA A 109 -5.63 -6.10 -13.63
N ASP A 110 -4.47 -6.72 -13.84
CA ASP A 110 -4.24 -7.72 -14.89
C ASP A 110 -5.13 -8.96 -14.71
N LEU A 111 -5.24 -9.46 -13.47
CA LEU A 111 -6.11 -10.59 -13.13
C LEU A 111 -7.60 -10.24 -13.24
N CYS A 112 -7.97 -8.99 -12.95
CA CYS A 112 -9.35 -8.53 -13.08
C CYS A 112 -9.76 -8.20 -14.51
N HIS A 113 -8.87 -8.29 -15.50
CA HIS A 113 -9.22 -8.29 -16.93
C HIS A 113 -10.02 -9.53 -17.36
N PHE A 114 -10.79 -10.17 -16.46
CA PHE A 114 -11.86 -11.06 -16.84
C PHE A 114 -12.86 -10.32 -17.74
N HIS A 115 -12.77 -10.64 -19.03
CA HIS A 115 -13.45 -10.07 -20.19
C HIS A 115 -15.00 -10.14 -20.20
N ASP A 116 -15.67 -10.54 -19.11
CA ASP A 116 -17.07 -10.95 -19.15
C ASP A 116 -18.00 -10.20 -18.16
N CYS A 117 -17.60 -9.03 -17.67
CA CYS A 117 -18.55 -8.14 -16.99
C CYS A 117 -19.37 -7.35 -18.03
N TRP A 118 -20.45 -7.97 -18.52
CA TRP A 118 -21.48 -7.42 -19.43
C TRP A 118 -21.99 -6.00 -19.08
N ALA A 119 -21.66 -5.49 -17.89
CA ALA A 119 -22.12 -4.23 -17.34
C ALA A 119 -21.17 -3.03 -17.56
N ARG A 120 -19.97 -3.25 -18.13
CA ARG A 120 -18.93 -2.21 -18.32
C ARG A 120 -18.72 -1.70 -19.75
N GLY A 121 -19.34 -2.35 -20.75
CA GLY A 121 -19.17 -1.96 -22.15
C GLY A 121 -17.70 -2.03 -22.60
N ASP A 122 -17.21 -0.98 -23.27
CA ASP A 122 -15.85 -0.91 -23.83
C ASP A 122 -14.76 -0.48 -22.82
N GLU A 123 -15.10 -0.18 -21.55
CA GLU A 123 -14.11 0.18 -20.53
C GLU A 123 -13.32 -1.05 -20.04
N GLN A 124 -12.27 -1.39 -20.79
CA GLN A 124 -11.39 -2.52 -20.49
C GLN A 124 -10.38 -2.25 -19.36
N GLN A 125 -10.22 -1.00 -18.92
CA GLN A 125 -9.18 -0.62 -17.95
C GLN A 125 -9.73 -0.37 -16.53
N VAL A 126 -8.93 -0.71 -15.53
CA VAL A 126 -9.20 -0.37 -14.13
C VAL A 126 -9.09 1.15 -13.95
N ARG A 127 -10.08 1.77 -13.28
CA ARG A 127 -10.11 3.21 -13.04
C ARG A 127 -9.16 3.57 -11.89
N PRO A 128 -8.60 4.80 -11.85
CA PRO A 128 -7.74 5.24 -10.75
C PRO A 128 -8.39 5.12 -9.35
N SER A 129 -9.70 5.33 -9.23
CA SER A 129 -10.43 5.19 -7.97
C SER A 129 -10.56 3.73 -7.49
N GLU A 130 -10.36 2.76 -8.37
CA GLU A 130 -10.44 1.33 -8.08
C GLU A 130 -9.08 0.82 -7.63
N LEU A 131 -8.02 1.25 -8.32
CA LEU A 131 -6.63 1.10 -7.85
C LEU A 131 -6.46 1.72 -6.46
N ALA A 132 -6.95 2.95 -6.24
CA ALA A 132 -6.86 3.59 -4.94
C ALA A 132 -7.57 2.79 -3.83
N ARG A 133 -8.72 2.16 -4.09
CA ARG A 133 -9.38 1.32 -3.09
C ARG A 133 -8.61 0.02 -2.81
N PHE A 134 -8.03 -0.58 -3.85
CA PHE A 134 -7.16 -1.76 -3.69
C PHE A 134 -5.95 -1.42 -2.82
N GLU A 135 -5.24 -0.33 -3.15
CA GLU A 135 -4.07 0.13 -2.41
C GLU A 135 -4.40 0.43 -0.95
N HIS A 136 -5.54 1.10 -0.69
CA HIS A 136 -6.05 1.33 0.67
C HIS A 136 -6.18 0.02 1.44
N ALA A 137 -6.91 -0.95 0.89
CA ALA A 137 -7.10 -2.24 1.53
C ALA A 137 -5.77 -2.97 1.77
N PHE A 138 -4.83 -2.87 0.84
CA PHE A 138 -3.50 -3.45 0.96
C PHE A 138 -2.74 -2.89 2.15
N TYR A 139 -2.67 -1.57 2.27
CA TYR A 139 -2.02 -0.94 3.42
C TYR A 139 -2.72 -1.29 4.74
N CYS A 140 -4.05 -1.29 4.77
CA CYS A 140 -4.81 -1.62 5.96
C CYS A 140 -4.55 -3.06 6.44
N VAL A 141 -4.61 -4.06 5.55
CA VAL A 141 -4.36 -5.47 5.93
C VAL A 141 -2.95 -5.65 6.49
N TRP A 142 -1.94 -5.03 5.87
CA TRP A 142 -0.57 -5.07 6.39
C TRP A 142 -0.43 -4.39 7.75
N THR A 143 -1.05 -3.22 7.93
CA THR A 143 -1.02 -2.49 9.21
C THR A 143 -1.67 -3.33 10.31
N ILE A 144 -2.83 -3.92 10.05
CA ILE A 144 -3.53 -4.83 10.97
C ILE A 144 -2.64 -6.05 11.28
N GLY A 145 -1.96 -6.59 10.29
CA GLY A 145 -1.03 -7.71 10.45
C GLY A 145 0.11 -7.39 11.42
N ILE A 146 0.76 -6.23 11.24
CA ILE A 146 1.87 -5.78 12.09
C ILE A 146 1.37 -5.56 13.52
N MET A 147 0.27 -4.83 13.70
CA MET A 147 -0.33 -4.58 15.01
C MET A 147 -0.76 -5.90 15.68
N GLY A 148 -1.38 -6.82 14.93
CA GLY A 148 -1.84 -8.12 15.44
C GLY A 148 -0.70 -9.05 15.87
N LYS A 149 0.46 -8.98 15.20
CA LYS A 149 1.66 -9.75 15.57
C LYS A 149 2.42 -9.15 16.74
N THR A 150 2.21 -7.87 17.02
CA THR A 150 2.94 -7.13 18.04
C THR A 150 2.12 -7.06 19.33
N PRO A 151 2.51 -7.76 20.42
CA PRO A 151 1.63 -7.95 21.58
C PRO A 151 1.05 -6.65 22.18
N HIS A 152 1.83 -5.58 22.23
CA HIS A 152 1.39 -4.30 22.80
C HIS A 152 0.53 -3.46 21.84
N LEU A 153 0.37 -3.87 20.57
CA LEU A 153 -0.46 -3.22 19.55
C LEU A 153 -1.73 -4.01 19.21
N GLN A 154 -1.94 -5.20 19.79
CA GLN A 154 -3.08 -6.05 19.47
C GLN A 154 -4.45 -5.40 19.75
N ASP A 155 -4.52 -4.58 20.81
CA ASP A 155 -5.72 -3.82 21.13
C ASP A 155 -6.00 -2.75 20.06
N GLN A 156 -4.96 -2.15 19.47
CA GLN A 156 -5.11 -1.19 18.37
C GLN A 156 -5.59 -1.88 17.09
N ALA A 157 -5.09 -3.08 16.80
CA ALA A 157 -5.59 -3.88 15.67
C ALA A 157 -7.09 -4.19 15.81
N SER A 158 -7.52 -4.52 17.02
CA SER A 158 -8.92 -4.83 17.33
C SER A 158 -9.80 -3.58 17.20
N ALA A 159 -9.38 -2.45 17.79
CA ALA A 159 -10.09 -1.18 17.70
C ALA A 159 -10.23 -0.71 16.24
N PHE A 160 -9.16 -0.81 15.44
CA PHE A 160 -9.20 -0.49 14.02
C PHE A 160 -10.28 -1.29 13.28
N LEU A 161 -10.34 -2.59 13.52
CA LEU A 161 -11.33 -3.50 12.92
C LEU A 161 -12.76 -3.29 13.45
N ASP A 162 -12.90 -2.79 14.67
CA ASP A 162 -14.20 -2.44 15.26
C ASP A 162 -14.77 -1.15 14.65
N ASP A 163 -13.90 -0.20 14.28
CA ASP A 163 -14.26 1.08 13.65
C ASP A 163 -14.53 0.96 12.14
N CYS A 164 -14.10 -0.13 11.49
CA CYS A 164 -14.35 -0.35 10.07
C CYS A 164 -15.86 -0.49 9.77
N SER A 165 -16.31 0.22 8.74
CA SER A 165 -17.66 0.02 8.20
C SER A 165 -17.80 -1.38 7.57
N PRO A 166 -19.04 -1.89 7.39
CA PRO A 166 -19.27 -3.18 6.74
C PRO A 166 -18.69 -3.26 5.32
N GLN A 167 -18.79 -2.16 4.56
CA GLN A 167 -18.21 -2.05 3.22
C GLN A 167 -16.69 -2.15 3.26
N GLU A 168 -16.08 -1.54 4.27
CA GLU A 168 -14.63 -1.56 4.43
C GLU A 168 -14.15 -2.96 4.84
N LEU A 169 -14.79 -3.60 5.82
CA LEU A 169 -14.48 -4.99 6.18
C LEU A 169 -14.63 -5.96 5.01
N PHE A 170 -15.63 -5.74 4.14
CA PHE A 170 -15.79 -6.53 2.92
C PHE A 170 -14.62 -6.32 1.94
N ARG A 171 -14.20 -5.08 1.67
CA ARG A 171 -13.01 -4.78 0.83
C ARG A 171 -11.74 -5.44 1.38
N LEU A 172 -11.51 -5.33 2.68
CA LEU A 172 -10.35 -5.95 3.32
C LEU A 172 -10.40 -7.49 3.19
N ASN A 173 -11.57 -8.10 3.36
CA ASN A 173 -11.72 -9.55 3.22
C ASN A 173 -11.60 -10.01 1.76
N GLU A 174 -12.10 -9.23 0.80
CA GLU A 174 -11.93 -9.47 -0.63
C GLU A 174 -10.46 -9.45 -1.03
N LEU A 175 -9.67 -8.50 -0.50
CA LEU A 175 -8.24 -8.47 -0.76
C LEU A 175 -7.52 -9.75 -0.28
N ARG A 176 -7.92 -10.28 0.87
CA ARG A 176 -7.42 -11.57 1.35
C ARG A 176 -7.74 -12.69 0.35
N ASP A 177 -8.97 -12.72 -0.15
CA ASP A 177 -9.41 -13.78 -1.06
C ASP A 177 -8.68 -13.67 -2.40
N TYR A 178 -8.42 -12.45 -2.90
CA TYR A 178 -7.48 -12.21 -4.00
C TYR A 178 -6.08 -12.77 -3.69
N ALA A 179 -5.49 -12.38 -2.55
CA ALA A 179 -4.12 -12.74 -2.20
C ALA A 179 -3.91 -14.25 -2.03
N ARG A 180 -4.95 -15.01 -1.67
CA ARG A 180 -4.89 -16.49 -1.62
C ARG A 180 -4.64 -17.15 -2.98
N HIS A 181 -5.03 -16.45 -4.05
CA HIS A 181 -4.85 -16.92 -5.42
C HIS A 181 -3.59 -16.34 -6.08
N PHE A 182 -2.86 -15.47 -5.37
CA PHE A 182 -1.62 -14.85 -5.84
C PHE A 182 -0.42 -15.48 -5.12
N ASN A 183 0.45 -16.16 -5.87
CA ASN A 183 1.61 -16.88 -5.31
C ASN A 183 2.95 -16.41 -5.91
N ASP A 184 2.96 -15.32 -6.66
CA ASP A 184 4.19 -14.80 -7.26
C ASP A 184 4.93 -13.93 -6.23
N ASN A 185 5.89 -14.57 -5.55
CA ASN A 185 6.77 -13.97 -4.53
C ASN A 185 7.85 -13.05 -5.15
N GLU A 186 7.47 -12.11 -6.02
CA GLU A 186 8.43 -11.13 -6.56
C GLU A 186 8.87 -10.07 -5.54
N PHE A 187 8.25 -10.02 -4.35
CA PHE A 187 8.49 -8.98 -3.34
C PHE A 187 9.68 -9.23 -2.40
N GLY A 188 10.55 -10.20 -2.69
CA GLY A 188 11.61 -10.72 -1.80
C GLY A 188 12.67 -9.73 -1.27
N SER A 189 12.54 -8.42 -1.51
CA SER A 189 13.41 -7.38 -0.94
C SER A 189 12.69 -6.33 -0.06
N SER A 190 11.36 -6.35 0.04
CA SER A 190 10.58 -5.30 0.71
C SER A 190 10.07 -5.65 2.11
N GLY A 191 10.10 -6.93 2.51
CA GLY A 191 9.49 -7.39 3.76
C GLY A 191 7.95 -7.44 3.74
N LEU A 192 7.33 -7.22 2.57
CA LEU A 192 5.89 -7.39 2.36
C LEU A 192 5.65 -8.61 1.45
N ASP A 193 5.65 -9.79 2.05
CA ASP A 193 5.39 -11.08 1.39
C ASP A 193 3.97 -11.56 1.73
N PHE A 194 3.17 -11.94 0.72
CA PHE A 194 1.82 -12.48 0.91
C PHE A 194 1.79 -13.84 1.62
N ASN A 195 2.94 -14.50 1.76
CA ASN A 195 3.12 -15.69 2.57
C ASN A 195 3.68 -15.40 3.97
N ASP A 196 3.97 -14.13 4.30
CA ASP A 196 4.49 -13.72 5.61
C ASP A 196 3.46 -13.96 6.72
N GLU A 197 3.94 -14.32 7.91
CA GLU A 197 3.11 -14.48 9.10
C GLU A 197 2.34 -13.21 9.48
N VAL A 198 2.89 -12.02 9.21
CA VAL A 198 2.27 -10.72 9.39
C VAL A 198 1.07 -10.58 8.46
N TRP A 199 1.25 -10.83 7.16
CA TRP A 199 0.16 -10.78 6.18
C TRP A 199 -0.96 -11.75 6.55
N MET A 200 -0.59 -12.99 6.85
CA MET A 200 -1.52 -14.04 7.25
C MET A 200 -2.27 -13.66 8.54
N THR A 201 -1.60 -13.01 9.49
CA THR A 201 -2.24 -12.49 10.70
C THR A 201 -3.27 -11.41 10.37
N GLY A 202 -2.92 -10.44 9.52
CA GLY A 202 -3.84 -9.40 9.06
C GLY A 202 -5.08 -10.00 8.40
N CYS A 203 -4.87 -10.89 7.43
CA CYS A 203 -5.94 -11.61 6.74
C CYS A 203 -6.83 -12.41 7.70
N ASN A 204 -6.24 -13.10 8.68
CA ASN A 204 -6.98 -13.90 9.65
C ASN A 204 -7.82 -13.02 10.59
N LEU A 205 -7.29 -11.89 11.05
CA LEU A 205 -8.01 -10.95 11.91
C LEU A 205 -9.19 -10.31 11.16
N VAL A 206 -8.96 -9.84 9.93
CA VAL A 206 -10.01 -9.31 9.04
C VAL A 206 -11.10 -10.35 8.82
N SER A 207 -10.73 -11.58 8.45
CA SER A 207 -11.70 -12.64 8.17
C SER A 207 -12.52 -13.04 9.41
N LYS A 208 -11.88 -13.13 10.59
CA LYS A 208 -12.59 -13.36 11.85
C LYS A 208 -13.58 -12.25 12.15
N ARG A 209 -13.18 -10.99 11.98
CA ARG A 209 -14.04 -9.84 12.22
C ARG A 209 -15.22 -9.80 11.23
N TRP A 210 -14.95 -10.01 9.94
CA TRP A 210 -15.99 -10.10 8.92
C TRP A 210 -16.99 -11.23 9.22
N GLY A 211 -16.50 -12.42 9.60
CA GLY A 211 -17.35 -13.54 10.01
C GLY A 211 -18.20 -13.24 11.25
N ALA A 212 -17.64 -12.56 12.25
CA ALA A 212 -18.38 -12.11 13.43
C ALA A 212 -19.48 -11.09 13.06
N TYR A 213 -19.17 -10.14 12.18
CA TYR A 213 -20.15 -9.19 11.67
C TYR A 213 -21.30 -9.88 10.93
N GLN A 214 -21.00 -10.86 10.07
CA GLN A 214 -22.02 -11.66 9.35
C GLN A 214 -22.93 -12.44 10.31
N GLN A 215 -22.40 -12.91 11.44
CA GLN A 215 -23.16 -13.65 12.46
C GLN A 215 -24.04 -12.74 13.34
N GLY A 216 -23.82 -11.42 13.33
CA GLY A 216 -24.56 -10.41 14.12
C GLY A 216 -25.48 -9.46 13.34
N LYS A 217 -25.74 -9.71 12.04
CA LYS A 217 -26.57 -8.95 11.08
C LYS A 217 -27.09 -7.56 11.53
N GLY A 218 -26.45 -6.49 11.06
CA GLY A 218 -27.00 -5.13 11.16
C GLY A 218 -26.40 -4.15 10.15
N GLY A 219 -27.01 -4.03 8.97
CA GLY A 219 -26.93 -2.81 8.15
C GLY A 219 -26.21 -2.85 6.80
N MET A 220 -26.21 -3.99 6.10
CA MET A 220 -26.21 -4.09 4.62
C MET A 220 -26.15 -5.57 4.23
N PRO A 221 -26.90 -6.02 3.21
CA PRO A 221 -26.67 -7.35 2.66
C PRO A 221 -25.24 -7.42 2.13
N ALA A 222 -24.51 -8.47 2.50
CA ALA A 222 -23.30 -8.81 1.76
C ALA A 222 -23.71 -8.99 0.29
N PRO A 223 -22.94 -8.49 -0.68
CA PRO A 223 -23.20 -8.79 -2.08
C PRO A 223 -23.31 -10.30 -2.24
N ASP A 224 -24.35 -10.73 -2.96
CA ASP A 224 -24.76 -12.13 -3.02
C ASP A 224 -23.63 -12.96 -3.63
N ASN A 225 -22.98 -13.79 -2.82
CA ASN A 225 -21.89 -14.70 -3.22
C ASN A 225 -22.42 -15.94 -3.96
N THR A 226 -23.62 -15.86 -4.56
CA THR A 226 -24.13 -16.94 -5.39
C THR A 226 -23.20 -17.12 -6.59
N GLU A 227 -22.93 -18.39 -6.92
CA GLU A 227 -21.91 -18.94 -7.85
C GLU A 227 -21.93 -18.40 -9.29
N VAL A 228 -22.60 -17.29 -9.57
CA VAL A 228 -22.34 -16.44 -10.73
C VAL A 228 -21.08 -15.61 -10.45
N MET A 229 -19.93 -16.30 -10.37
CA MET A 229 -18.60 -15.71 -10.45
C MET A 229 -18.58 -14.72 -11.62
N LEU A 230 -18.26 -13.44 -11.37
CA LEU A 230 -17.13 -12.73 -12.04
C LEU A 230 -17.11 -11.19 -11.94
N CYS A 231 -18.09 -10.46 -11.37
CA CYS A 231 -18.20 -9.04 -11.77
C CYS A 231 -18.28 -7.95 -10.70
N PHE A 232 -18.32 -8.25 -9.40
CA PHE A 232 -18.58 -7.22 -8.38
C PHE A 232 -17.52 -7.21 -7.29
N TYR A 233 -16.29 -6.81 -7.64
CA TYR A 233 -15.33 -6.50 -6.60
C TYR A 233 -15.76 -5.21 -5.88
N ALA A 234 -15.60 -5.16 -4.57
CA ALA A 234 -15.78 -3.94 -3.78
C ALA A 234 -14.83 -2.82 -4.21
N PHE A 235 -13.74 -3.19 -4.88
CA PHE A 235 -12.82 -2.29 -5.58
C PHE A 235 -13.37 -1.73 -6.89
N PHE A 236 -14.28 -2.42 -7.58
CA PHE A 236 -15.01 -1.82 -8.70
C PHE A 236 -16.22 -1.06 -8.15
N ASP A 237 -16.50 0.15 -8.63
CA ASP A 237 -17.59 1.01 -8.11
C ASP A 237 -19.01 0.45 -8.32
N HIS A 238 -19.10 -0.81 -8.72
CA HIS A 238 -20.34 -1.51 -9.05
C HIS A 238 -21.14 -1.93 -7.83
N THR A 239 -20.56 -1.85 -6.63
CA THR A 239 -21.29 -2.04 -5.36
C THR A 239 -22.29 -0.91 -5.10
N GLN A 240 -22.07 0.28 -5.66
CA GLN A 240 -23.01 1.40 -5.58
C GLN A 240 -24.39 1.06 -6.19
N ARG A 241 -24.42 0.23 -7.23
CA ARG A 241 -25.67 -0.20 -7.89
C ARG A 241 -26.60 -0.99 -6.96
N TYR A 242 -26.08 -1.54 -5.86
CA TYR A 242 -26.86 -2.28 -4.88
C TYR A 242 -27.30 -1.42 -3.68
N LEU A 243 -26.69 -0.25 -3.49
CA LEU A 243 -27.12 0.74 -2.49
C LEU A 243 -28.43 1.42 -2.92
N ASP A 244 -28.67 1.57 -4.23
CA ASP A 244 -29.90 2.15 -4.79
C ASP A 244 -31.13 1.22 -4.67
N PHE A 245 -30.95 -0.03 -4.22
CA PHE A 245 -32.04 -1.00 -4.00
C PHE A 245 -32.50 -1.09 -2.54
N ILE A 246 -31.97 -0.23 -1.64
CA ILE A 246 -32.39 -0.10 -0.24
C ILE A 246 -33.17 1.20 -0.06
#